data_AF-A0A1B1ANJ4-F1
#
_entry.id   AF-A0A1B1ANJ4-F1
#
_cell.length_a   1.000
_cell.length_b   1.000
_cell.length_c   1.000
_cell.angle_alpha   90.00
_cell.angle_beta   90.00
_cell.angle_gamma   90.00
#
_symmetry.space_group_name_H-M   'P 1'
#
loop_
_entity.id
_entity.type
_entity.pdbx_description
1 polymer ?
#
loop_
_entity_poly.entity_id
_entity_poly.type
_entity_poly.pdbx_seq_one_letter_code
_entity_poly.pdbx_strand_id
1 'polypeptide(L)'
;MSTAAHTPQQSNEADALRRAAEEFESVFLSEMLAPMFEGLDTEGLGGGGMGEQIFRPMLVERYAESISRSGGVGIADSVVREFVRMQQAQTMPETPDGADR
;
A
#
# COMPACT_ATOMS: atom_id res chain seq x y z
N MET A 1 36.67 -10.44 1.27
CA MET A 1 35.27 -10.39 1.73
C MET A 1 34.86 -8.92 1.70
N SER A 2 34.16 -8.49 0.64
CA SER A 2 33.79 -7.09 0.42
C SER A 2 32.37 -6.85 0.94
N THR A 3 32.25 -6.17 2.08
CA THR A 3 30.98 -5.68 2.60
C THR A 3 30.58 -4.43 1.83
N ALA A 4 29.68 -4.56 0.86
CA ALA A 4 29.04 -3.40 0.24
C ALA A 4 28.08 -2.77 1.26
N ALA A 5 28.45 -1.60 1.77
CA ALA A 5 27.60 -0.79 2.62
C ALA A 5 26.35 -0.34 1.82
N HIS A 6 25.15 -0.67 2.32
CA HIS A 6 23.91 -0.06 1.85
C HIS A 6 23.97 1.44 2.15
N THR A 7 23.98 2.28 1.12
CA THR A 7 24.03 3.74 1.27
C THR A 7 22.71 4.24 1.87
N PRO A 8 22.69 5.18 2.83
CA PRO A 8 21.48 5.69 3.49
C PRO A 8 20.41 6.27 2.55
N GLN A 9 20.79 6.64 1.31
CA GLN A 9 19.86 7.08 0.28
C GLN A 9 18.89 5.96 -0.16
N GLN A 10 19.39 4.72 -0.31
CA GLN A 10 18.58 3.59 -0.79
C GLN A 10 17.61 3.07 0.27
N SER A 11 17.98 3.14 1.55
CA SER A 11 17.07 2.77 2.65
C SER A 11 15.90 3.74 2.77
N ASN A 12 16.15 5.05 2.61
CA ASN A 12 15.08 6.06 2.67
C ASN A 12 14.06 5.91 1.54
N GLU A 13 14.52 5.56 0.34
CA GLU A 13 13.65 5.33 -0.82
C GLU A 13 12.81 4.05 -0.64
N ALA A 14 13.42 2.98 -0.12
CA ALA A 14 12.70 1.75 0.21
C ALA A 14 11.62 1.98 1.29
N ASP A 15 11.91 2.76 2.32
CA ASP A 15 10.95 3.11 3.37
C ASP A 15 9.81 3.99 2.82
N ALA A 16 10.12 4.93 1.93
CA ALA A 16 9.11 5.77 1.28
C ALA A 16 8.18 4.94 0.38
N LEU A 17 8.75 4.03 -0.42
CA LEU A 17 8.00 3.10 -1.25
C LEU A 17 7.07 2.21 -0.41
N ARG A 18 7.59 1.67 0.70
CA ARG A 18 6.80 0.84 1.62
C ARG A 18 5.61 1.61 2.17
N ARG A 19 5.81 2.85 2.63
CA ARG A 19 4.73 3.71 3.14
C ARG A 19 3.68 4.00 2.07
N ALA A 20 4.10 4.33 0.86
CA ALA A 20 3.19 4.58 -0.26
C ALA A 20 2.38 3.33 -0.62
N ALA A 21 3.01 2.14 -0.56
CA ALA A 21 2.33 0.87 -0.81
C ALA A 21 1.30 0.53 0.29
N GLU A 22 1.62 0.79 1.55
CA GLU A 22 0.68 0.67 2.69
C GLU A 22 -0.49 1.66 2.58
N GLU A 23 -0.22 2.90 2.17
CA GLU A 23 -1.26 3.91 1.94
C GLU A 23 -2.19 3.50 0.80
N PHE A 24 -1.63 2.99 -0.31
CA PHE A 24 -2.43 2.43 -1.40
C PHE A 24 -3.32 1.27 -0.94
N GLU A 25 -2.77 0.33 -0.18
CA GLU A 25 -3.54 -0.78 0.38
C GLU A 25 -4.63 -0.29 1.36
N SER A 26 -4.37 0.79 2.12
CA SER A 26 -5.38 1.38 3.00
C SER A 26 -6.56 1.97 2.22
N VAL A 27 -6.32 2.67 1.11
CA VAL A 27 -7.40 3.19 0.26
C VAL A 27 -8.22 2.04 -0.31
N PHE A 28 -7.56 1.00 -0.82
CA PHE A 28 -8.24 -0.20 -1.30
C PHE A 28 -9.11 -0.85 -0.21
N LEU A 29 -8.58 -1.01 1.00
CA LEU A 29 -9.33 -1.59 2.12
C LEU A 29 -10.50 -0.71 2.53
N SER A 30 -10.38 0.62 2.50
CA SER A 30 -11.49 1.54 2.78
C SER A 30 -12.66 1.30 1.82
N GLU A 31 -12.39 1.18 0.52
CA GLU A 31 -13.41 0.91 -0.50
C GLU A 31 -14.06 -0.47 -0.31
N MET A 32 -13.29 -1.48 0.12
CA MET A 32 -13.81 -2.83 0.37
C MET A 32 -14.63 -2.92 1.66
N LEU A 33 -14.28 -2.11 2.66
CA LEU A 33 -14.98 -2.06 3.95
C LEU A 33 -16.23 -1.17 3.89
N ALA A 34 -16.29 -0.16 3.01
CA ALA A 34 -17.40 0.77 2.93
C ALA A 34 -18.80 0.09 2.86
N PRO A 35 -19.04 -0.93 2.01
CA PRO A 35 -20.34 -1.59 1.93
C PRO A 35 -20.78 -2.28 3.23
N MET A 36 -19.84 -2.70 4.08
CA MET A 36 -20.16 -3.31 5.39
C MET A 36 -20.81 -2.30 6.34
N PHE A 37 -20.51 -1.01 6.18
CA PHE A 37 -21.04 0.06 7.01
C PHE A 37 -22.25 0.78 6.39
N GLU A 38 -22.43 0.67 5.08
CA GLU A 38 -23.66 1.10 4.37
C GLU A 38 -24.85 0.18 4.68
N GLY A 39 -24.61 -1.12 4.90
CA GLY A 39 -25.65 -2.09 5.27
C GLY A 39 -26.23 -1.92 6.68
N LEU A 40 -25.70 -0.99 7.50
CA LEU A 40 -26.12 -0.75 8.88
C LEU A 40 -27.27 0.27 9.01
N ASP A 41 -27.73 0.87 7.91
CA ASP A 41 -28.70 1.97 7.92
C ASP A 41 -30.18 1.54 8.10
N THR A 42 -30.51 0.25 8.31
CA THR A 42 -31.91 -0.21 8.19
C THR A 42 -32.57 -0.91 9.39
N GLU A 43 -31.94 -1.10 10.54
CA GLU A 43 -32.62 -1.82 11.64
C GLU A 43 -32.48 -1.16 13.03
N GLY A 44 -33.31 -0.17 13.31
CA GLY A 44 -33.64 0.21 14.69
C GLY A 44 -34.21 1.61 14.85
N LEU A 45 -35.13 1.77 15.80
CA LEU A 45 -35.79 3.02 16.23
C LEU A 45 -34.84 4.09 16.81
N GLY A 46 -33.53 4.03 16.47
CA GLY A 46 -32.47 4.95 16.89
C GLY A 46 -31.14 4.79 16.13
N GLY A 47 -31.08 4.10 14.98
CA GLY A 47 -29.84 3.87 14.23
C GLY A 47 -29.69 4.81 13.02
N GLY A 48 -28.53 5.46 12.86
CA GLY A 48 -28.22 6.23 11.65
C GLY A 48 -28.52 7.73 11.68
N GLY A 49 -28.40 8.39 12.84
CA GLY A 49 -28.50 9.87 12.89
C GLY A 49 -27.45 10.54 11.98
N MET A 50 -27.72 11.75 11.49
CA MET A 50 -26.81 12.53 10.62
C MET A 50 -25.35 12.58 11.12
N GLY A 51 -25.15 12.58 12.45
CA GLY A 51 -23.82 12.53 13.04
C GLY A 51 -23.07 11.24 12.70
N GLU A 52 -23.72 10.09 12.80
CA GLU A 52 -23.12 8.78 12.51
C GLU A 52 -22.69 8.70 11.04
N GLN A 53 -23.52 9.18 10.12
CA GLN A 53 -23.19 9.20 8.68
C GLN A 53 -21.95 10.04 8.35
N ILE A 54 -21.66 11.08 9.13
CA ILE A 54 -20.45 11.90 8.95
C ILE A 54 -19.20 11.21 9.52
N PHE A 55 -19.34 10.46 10.63
CA PHE A 55 -18.21 9.78 11.28
C PHE A 55 -17.90 8.41 10.67
N ARG A 56 -18.88 7.74 10.03
CA ARG A 56 -18.72 6.42 9.40
C ARG A 56 -17.52 6.36 8.42
N PRO A 57 -17.38 7.27 7.43
CA PRO A 57 -16.24 7.21 6.51
C PRO A 57 -14.90 7.34 7.22
N MET A 58 -14.78 8.25 8.19
CA MET A 58 -13.56 8.41 8.97
C MET A 58 -13.22 7.16 9.80
N LEU A 59 -14.23 6.45 10.31
CA LEU A 59 -14.01 5.17 11.01
C LEU A 59 -13.49 4.10 10.04
N VAL A 60 -14.10 4.00 8.86
CA VAL A 60 -13.68 3.06 7.81
C VAL A 60 -12.22 3.31 7.42
N GLU A 61 -11.85 4.56 7.18
CA GLU A 61 -10.48 4.96 6.87
C GLU A 61 -9.49 4.52 7.96
N ARG A 62 -9.81 4.78 9.24
CA ARG A 62 -8.93 4.37 10.36
C ARG A 62 -8.80 2.87 10.50
N TYR A 63 -9.88 2.11 10.25
CA TYR A 63 -9.80 0.66 10.24
C TYR A 63 -8.92 0.17 9.10
N ALA A 64 -9.11 0.70 7.90
CA ALA A 64 -8.32 0.35 6.73
C ALA A 64 -6.82 0.65 6.92
N GLU A 65 -6.47 1.83 7.46
CA GLU A 65 -5.10 2.18 7.84
C GLU A 65 -4.52 1.21 8.87
N SER A 66 -5.28 0.89 9.92
CA SER A 66 -4.83 -0.02 10.98
C SER A 66 -4.60 -1.43 10.45
N ILE A 67 -5.47 -1.92 9.56
CA ILE A 67 -5.35 -3.24 8.94
C ILE A 67 -4.12 -3.27 8.02
N SER A 68 -3.97 -2.28 7.14
CA SER A 68 -2.81 -2.15 6.24
C SER A 68 -1.49 -2.16 7.02
N ARG A 69 -1.36 -1.32 8.07
CA ARG A 69 -0.16 -1.25 8.92
C ARG A 69 0.12 -2.54 9.71
N SER A 70 -0.91 -3.33 10.02
CA SER A 70 -0.76 -4.57 10.79
C SER A 70 -0.41 -5.79 9.93
N GLY A 71 -0.17 -5.59 8.63
CA GLY A 71 0.19 -6.63 7.66
C GLY A 71 -0.78 -6.75 6.48
N GLY A 72 -1.92 -6.07 6.54
CA GLY A 72 -2.83 -5.92 5.41
C GLY A 72 -3.31 -7.24 4.81
N VAL A 73 -3.55 -7.21 3.49
CA VAL A 73 -3.92 -8.39 2.69
C VAL A 73 -2.80 -8.80 1.73
N GLY A 74 -1.66 -8.11 1.77
CA GLY A 74 -0.46 -8.40 0.99
C GLY A 74 -0.37 -7.64 -0.35
N ILE A 75 -1.23 -6.64 -0.56
CA ILE A 75 -1.15 -5.75 -1.73
C ILE A 75 0.09 -4.87 -1.61
N ALA A 76 0.34 -4.29 -0.43
CA ALA A 76 1.51 -3.45 -0.20
C ALA A 76 2.81 -4.20 -0.52
N ASP A 77 2.92 -5.46 -0.09
CA ASP A 77 4.08 -6.31 -0.37
C ASP A 77 4.22 -6.61 -1.87
N SER A 78 3.10 -6.82 -2.57
CA SER A 78 3.10 -7.08 -4.01
C SER A 78 3.58 -5.87 -4.81
N VAL A 79 3.13 -4.68 -4.43
CA VAL A 79 3.56 -3.41 -5.03
C VAL A 79 5.07 -3.20 -4.82
N VAL A 80 5.55 -3.37 -3.58
CA VAL A 80 6.98 -3.21 -3.27
C VAL A 80 7.83 -4.20 -4.07
N ARG A 81 7.43 -5.48 -4.13
CA ARG A 81 8.15 -6.51 -4.91
C ARG A 81 8.25 -6.15 -6.39
N GLU A 82 7.16 -5.67 -6.99
CA GLU A 82 7.16 -5.34 -8.41
C GLU A 82 8.00 -4.10 -8.70
N PHE A 83 7.93 -3.08 -7.84
CA PHE A 83 8.74 -1.88 -8.00
C PHE A 83 10.25 -2.19 -7.91
N VAL A 84 10.65 -3.05 -6.96
CA VAL A 84 12.04 -3.52 -6.85
C VAL A 84 12.47 -4.30 -8.11
N ARG A 85 11.62 -5.18 -8.65
CA ARG A 85 11.87 -5.89 -9.91
C ARG A 85 12.11 -4.91 -11.06
N MET A 86 11.27 -3.86 -11.17
CA MET A 86 11.40 -2.84 -12.21
C MET A 86 12.69 -2.02 -12.08
N GLN A 87 13.15 -1.73 -10.86
CA GLN A 87 14.43 -1.05 -10.64
C GLN A 87 15.62 -1.91 -11.07
N GLN A 88 15.58 -3.22 -10.77
CA GLN A 88 16.62 -4.16 -11.17
C GLN A 88 16.70 -4.32 -12.69
N ALA A 89 15.55 -4.37 -13.37
CA ALA A 89 15.51 -4.43 -14.83
C ALA A 89 16.10 -3.18 -15.51
N GLN A 90 15.92 -2.00 -14.91
CA GLN A 90 16.46 -0.74 -15.43
C GLN A 90 17.96 -0.55 -15.18
N THR A 91 18.53 -1.25 -14.20
CA THR A 91 19.97 -1.14 -13.85
C THR A 91 20.86 -2.08 -14.66
N MET A 92 20.30 -3.00 -15.45
CA MET A 92 21.07 -3.81 -16.41
C MET A 92 21.20 -3.05 -17.75
N PRO A 93 22.39 -2.53 -18.11
CA PRO A 93 22.62 -2.04 -19.46
C PRO A 93 22.63 -3.23 -20.42
N GLU A 94 21.80 -3.19 -21.46
CA GLU A 94 22.00 -4.05 -22.63
C GLU A 94 23.44 -3.84 -23.11
N THR A 95 24.25 -4.88 -23.05
CA THR A 95 25.58 -4.85 -23.66
C THR A 95 25.34 -5.15 -25.14
N PRO A 96 25.60 -4.21 -26.08
CA PRO A 96 25.73 -4.60 -27.47
C PRO A 96 27.02 -5.39 -27.53
N ASP A 97 26.91 -6.73 -27.47
CA ASP A 97 28.03 -7.61 -27.69
C ASP A 97 28.54 -7.39 -29.11
N GLY A 98 29.78 -6.93 -29.19
CA GLY A 98 30.46 -6.64 -30.44
C GLY A 98 30.64 -7.92 -31.23
N ALA A 99 29.78 -8.13 -32.22
CA ALA A 99 30.03 -9.03 -33.35
C ALA A 99 30.67 -8.25 -34.51
N ASP A 100 31.76 -7.52 -34.22
CA ASP A 100 32.76 -7.15 -35.21
C ASP A 100 33.99 -8.04 -34.98
N ARG A 101 33.98 -9.23 -35.61
CA ARG A 101 35.16 -9.90 -36.16
C ARG A 101 34.79 -10.62 -37.44
#